data_AF-A0A5B8NM89-F1
#
_entry.id   AF-A0A5B8NM89-F1
#
_cell.length_a   1.000
_cell.length_b   1.000
_cell.length_c   1.000
_cell.angle_alpha   90.00
_cell.angle_beta   90.00
_cell.angle_gamma   90.00
#
_symmetry.space_group_name_H-M   'P 1'
#
loop_
_entity.id
_entity.type
_entity.pdbx_description
1 polymer ?
#
loop_
_entity_poly.entity_id
_entity_poly.type
_entity_poly.pdbx_seq_one_letter_code
_entity_poly.pdbx_strand_id
1 'polypeptide(L)'
;MFVLEFKVKAKKAQTQAIDEAIRTTQFIRNKCIRYWMDNQGVNKYALNKLCKQLAEEFSWAKELNSMARQSAAERAWSSISRFYDNCKKGINGKKGYPQFQKNNRSVEYKTSGWKLDLNTRKHITFTDKKGIGRVKLVGTRDLHFYHPDEIKRVRLLRRADGYYCQFLINTEVKEQLEPTKRTIGLDVGLESFYTDSDGHKEPNPRFFREGEQKLKRLQRRLSKKQKGSSNRRKARQKLGKAHLRISRQRKEHALRLARCVVKSNDFIAYENLKVSNMVKNHCLAKSISDVGWYQFRVWLEYFAQKFGKVAVAVPPHYTSQECSNCGRIVKKSLSTRTHACQCGTKLDRDENAAINILREGLRTVGRTGTAGFEPDSKLVERPASTSVVSEQLGQADSSAGNLVSSS
;
A
#
# COMPACT_ATOMS: atom_id res chain seq x y z
N MET A 1 5.16 -2.06 -10.50
CA MET A 1 6.10 -1.93 -9.36
C MET A 1 5.58 -2.74 -8.18
N PHE A 2 6.47 -3.40 -7.43
CA PHE A 2 6.12 -4.07 -6.17
C PHE A 2 7.24 -3.90 -5.14
N VAL A 3 6.98 -4.29 -3.90
CA VAL A 3 7.93 -4.15 -2.78
C VAL A 3 8.44 -5.51 -2.33
N LEU A 4 9.77 -5.67 -2.31
CA LEU A 4 10.43 -6.73 -1.56
C LEU A 4 10.85 -6.21 -0.19
N GLU A 5 10.65 -7.00 0.86
CA GLU A 5 11.03 -6.64 2.22
C GLU A 5 11.98 -7.70 2.79
N PHE A 6 13.09 -7.24 3.35
CA PHE A 6 14.09 -8.05 4.03
C PHE A 6 14.26 -7.56 5.46
N LYS A 7 14.43 -8.48 6.40
CA LYS A 7 14.82 -8.12 7.77
C LYS A 7 16.29 -7.69 7.76
N VAL A 8 16.62 -6.64 8.51
CA VAL A 8 17.98 -6.13 8.61
C VAL A 8 18.63 -6.67 9.88
N LYS A 9 19.77 -7.34 9.74
CA LYS A 9 20.66 -7.68 10.86
C LYS A 9 21.74 -6.61 10.94
N ALA A 10 21.68 -5.79 11.99
CA ALA A 10 22.54 -4.63 12.21
C ALA A 10 23.06 -4.61 13.66
N LYS A 11 24.28 -4.08 13.85
CA LYS A 11 24.89 -3.84 15.17
C LYS A 11 24.18 -2.69 15.89
N LYS A 12 24.35 -2.55 17.21
CA LYS A 12 23.71 -1.50 18.02
C LYS A 12 23.98 -0.09 17.49
N ALA A 13 25.24 0.23 17.16
CA ALA A 13 25.62 1.52 16.57
C ALA A 13 24.86 1.79 15.26
N GLN A 14 24.77 0.79 14.37
CA GLN A 14 24.02 0.90 13.12
C GLN A 14 22.53 1.10 13.36
N THR A 15 21.92 0.43 14.35
CA THR A 15 20.50 0.67 14.68
C THR A 15 20.24 2.08 15.21
N GLN A 16 21.20 2.69 15.92
CA GLN A 16 21.13 4.08 16.37
C GLN A 16 21.24 5.04 15.17
N ALA A 17 22.18 4.80 14.26
CA ALA A 17 22.32 5.55 13.01
C ALA A 17 21.04 5.51 12.15
N ILE A 18 20.39 4.35 12.03
CA ILE A 18 19.10 4.21 11.34
C ILE A 18 18.01 5.03 12.03
N ASP A 19 17.94 5.00 13.37
CA ASP A 19 16.99 5.81 14.13
C ASP A 19 17.22 7.32 13.91
N GLU A 20 18.47 7.77 13.81
CA GLU A 20 18.84 9.16 13.53
C GLU A 20 18.46 9.58 12.11
N ALA A 21 18.69 8.73 11.11
CA ALA A 21 18.22 8.96 9.74
C ALA A 21 16.69 9.09 9.68
N ILE A 22 15.96 8.24 10.42
CA ILE A 22 14.49 8.31 10.55
C ILE A 22 14.04 9.62 11.23
N ARG A 23 14.74 10.07 12.29
CA ARG A 23 14.45 11.35 12.95
C ARG A 23 14.72 12.54 12.04
N THR A 24 15.81 12.50 11.28
CA THR A 24 16.16 13.55 10.30
C THR A 24 15.08 13.65 9.22
N THR A 25 14.60 12.51 8.71
CA THR A 25 13.45 12.46 7.79
C THR A 25 12.19 13.10 8.39
N GLN A 26 11.89 12.84 9.68
CA GLN A 26 10.74 13.43 10.36
C GLN A 26 10.85 14.96 10.46
N PHE A 27 12.05 15.44 10.83
CA PHE A 27 12.33 16.86 10.94
C PHE A 27 12.09 17.58 9.61
N ILE A 28 12.72 17.09 8.53
CA ILE A 28 12.61 17.69 7.20
C ILE A 28 11.16 17.73 6.73
N ARG A 29 10.45 16.60 6.84
CA ARG A 29 9.02 16.53 6.48
C ARG A 29 8.20 17.56 7.27
N ASN A 30 8.40 17.66 8.58
CA ASN A 30 7.63 18.58 9.42
C ASN A 30 7.98 20.04 9.14
N LYS A 31 9.24 20.37 8.87
CA LYS A 31 9.65 21.72 8.43
C LYS A 31 9.03 22.07 7.07
N CYS A 32 8.95 21.13 6.13
CA CYS A 32 8.24 21.34 4.87
C CYS A 32 6.75 21.62 5.08
N ILE A 33 6.07 20.88 5.97
CA ILE A 33 4.67 21.15 6.30
C ILE A 33 4.50 22.54 6.94
N ARG A 34 5.40 22.90 7.87
CA ARG A 34 5.39 24.22 8.51
C ARG A 34 5.58 25.33 7.49
N TYR A 35 6.58 25.20 6.62
CA TYR A 35 6.84 26.16 5.55
C TYR A 35 5.64 26.33 4.61
N TRP A 36 4.97 25.23 4.23
CA TRP A 36 3.72 25.31 3.47
C TRP A 36 2.58 26.00 4.22
N MET A 37 2.47 25.83 5.53
CA MET A 37 1.45 26.52 6.35
C MET A 37 1.71 28.02 6.45
N ASP A 38 2.97 28.42 6.53
CA ASP A 38 3.36 29.81 6.79
C ASP A 38 3.50 30.65 5.50
N ASN A 39 3.42 30.03 4.31
CA ASN A 39 3.65 30.70 3.02
C ASN A 39 2.56 30.38 1.99
N GLN A 40 2.22 31.33 1.12
CA GLN A 40 1.30 31.12 0.01
C GLN A 40 2.03 30.58 -1.25
N GLY A 41 1.30 29.90 -2.13
CA GLY A 41 1.83 29.45 -3.43
C GLY A 41 2.93 28.37 -3.37
N VAL A 42 3.16 27.74 -2.21
CA VAL A 42 4.22 26.74 -2.04
C VAL A 42 3.94 25.51 -2.90
N ASN A 43 4.86 25.20 -3.81
CA ASN A 43 4.81 24.02 -4.67
C ASN A 43 5.87 22.97 -4.28
N LYS A 44 5.89 21.82 -4.99
CA LYS A 44 6.87 20.74 -4.77
C LYS A 44 8.32 21.23 -4.86
N TYR A 45 8.63 22.14 -5.78
CA TYR A 45 9.98 22.64 -6.01
C TYR A 45 10.47 23.51 -4.85
N ALA A 46 9.59 24.36 -4.30
CA ALA A 46 9.88 25.14 -3.11
C ALA A 46 10.26 24.25 -1.90
N LEU A 47 9.51 23.16 -1.68
CA LEU A 47 9.84 22.21 -0.60
C LEU A 47 11.16 21.46 -0.83
N ASN A 48 11.49 21.14 -2.08
CA ASN A 48 12.79 20.55 -2.41
C ASN A 48 13.94 21.55 -2.19
N LYS A 49 13.75 22.83 -2.53
CA LYS A 49 14.72 23.91 -2.26
C LYS A 49 14.94 24.08 -0.75
N LEU A 50 13.86 24.07 0.03
CA LEU A 50 13.92 24.12 1.49
C LEU A 50 14.76 22.97 2.08
N CYS A 51 14.66 21.75 1.52
CA CYS A 51 15.49 20.63 1.99
C CYS A 51 17.00 20.82 1.80
N LYS A 52 17.40 21.63 0.81
CA LYS A 52 18.80 22.02 0.62
C LYS A 52 19.21 23.02 1.70
N GLN A 53 18.42 24.08 1.89
CA GLN A 53 18.65 25.11 2.91
C GLN A 53 18.74 24.51 4.32
N LEU A 54 17.81 23.62 4.69
CA LEU A 54 17.83 22.94 5.99
C LEU A 54 19.09 22.09 6.21
N ALA A 55 19.75 21.61 5.16
CA ALA A 55 21.00 20.88 5.31
C ALA A 55 22.23 21.77 5.33
N GLU A 56 22.12 23.01 4.87
CA GLU A 56 23.16 24.03 5.06
C GLU A 56 23.08 24.58 6.49
N GLU A 57 21.88 24.81 7.00
CA GLU A 57 21.61 25.29 8.36
C GLU A 57 21.91 24.23 9.43
N PHE A 58 21.51 22.97 9.22
CA PHE A 58 21.68 21.90 10.20
C PHE A 58 22.70 20.86 9.72
N SER A 59 23.89 20.85 10.31
CA SER A 59 24.99 19.91 10.00
C SER A 59 24.54 18.45 10.06
N TRP A 60 23.81 18.06 11.10
CA TRP A 60 23.24 16.72 11.25
C TRP A 60 22.17 16.40 10.20
N ALA A 61 21.50 17.38 9.61
CA ALA A 61 20.60 17.13 8.48
C ALA A 61 21.39 16.90 7.19
N LYS A 62 22.52 17.60 7.02
CA LYS A 62 23.48 17.42 5.91
C LYS A 62 24.04 16.01 5.85
N GLU A 63 24.20 15.36 7.00
CA GLU A 63 24.68 13.98 7.07
C GLU A 63 23.78 12.98 6.35
N LEU A 64 22.47 13.26 6.28
CA LEU A 64 21.54 12.42 5.52
C LEU A 64 21.67 12.70 4.02
N ASN A 65 21.71 11.63 3.23
CA ASN A 65 21.78 11.69 1.78
C ASN A 65 20.72 12.65 1.19
N SER A 66 21.11 13.44 0.18
CA SER A 66 20.26 14.45 -0.45
C SER A 66 18.95 13.88 -1.01
N MET A 67 18.97 12.71 -1.64
CA MET A 67 17.77 12.06 -2.17
C MET A 67 16.85 11.53 -1.07
N ALA A 68 17.40 11.15 0.09
CA ALA A 68 16.58 10.81 1.25
C ALA A 68 15.90 12.04 1.87
N ARG A 69 16.60 13.18 1.91
CA ARG A 69 16.00 14.47 2.27
C ARG A 69 14.89 14.88 1.31
N GLN A 70 15.12 14.76 0.01
CA GLN A 70 14.10 15.02 -1.01
C GLN A 70 12.89 14.07 -0.88
N SER A 71 13.10 12.78 -0.61
CA SER A 71 11.98 11.84 -0.34
C SER A 71 11.16 12.31 0.87
N ALA A 72 11.77 12.91 1.89
CA ALA A 72 11.05 13.49 3.02
C ALA A 72 10.17 14.70 2.61
N ALA A 73 10.68 15.60 1.75
CA ALA A 73 9.89 16.68 1.15
C ALA A 73 8.76 16.15 0.27
N GLU A 74 9.03 15.15 -0.57
CA GLU A 74 8.00 14.51 -1.41
C GLU A 74 6.86 13.95 -0.56
N ARG A 75 7.16 13.32 0.59
CA ARG A 75 6.12 12.86 1.52
C ARG A 75 5.30 14.00 2.14
N ALA A 76 5.89 15.19 2.32
CA ALA A 76 5.15 16.37 2.75
C ALA A 76 4.24 16.86 1.62
N TRP A 77 4.79 17.00 0.41
CA TRP A 77 4.06 17.40 -0.78
C TRP A 77 2.89 16.46 -1.10
N SER A 78 3.09 15.14 -1.06
CA SER A 78 2.01 14.17 -1.28
C SER A 78 0.84 14.37 -0.32
N SER A 79 1.09 14.71 0.96
CA SER A 79 -0.01 15.03 1.87
C SER A 79 -0.71 16.34 1.55
N ILE A 80 0.03 17.35 1.10
CA ILE A 80 -0.52 18.66 0.69
C ILE A 80 -1.36 18.53 -0.58
N SER A 81 -0.81 17.89 -1.62
CA SER A 81 -1.50 17.64 -2.90
C SER A 81 -2.80 16.89 -2.66
N ARG A 82 -2.76 15.78 -1.90
CA ARG A 82 -3.96 15.00 -1.58
C ARG A 82 -5.05 15.83 -0.89
N PHE A 83 -4.66 16.74 0.01
CA PHE A 83 -5.62 17.64 0.67
C PHE A 83 -6.31 18.54 -0.36
N TYR A 84 -5.56 19.20 -1.24
CA TYR A 84 -6.14 20.04 -2.29
C TYR A 84 -6.97 19.24 -3.28
N ASP A 85 -6.52 18.05 -3.68
CA ASP A 85 -7.28 17.16 -4.57
C ASP A 85 -8.63 16.77 -3.95
N ASN A 86 -8.65 16.50 -2.64
CA ASN A 86 -9.88 16.20 -1.92
C ASN A 86 -10.81 17.42 -1.80
N CYS A 87 -10.24 18.63 -1.68
CA CYS A 87 -11.00 19.88 -1.72
C CYS A 87 -11.65 20.07 -3.09
N LYS A 88 -10.86 19.97 -4.18
CA LYS A 88 -11.32 20.08 -5.57
C LYS A 88 -12.42 19.07 -5.91
N LYS A 89 -12.28 17.84 -5.43
CA LYS A 89 -13.28 16.77 -5.62
C LYS A 89 -14.54 16.90 -4.77
N GLY A 90 -14.65 17.91 -3.90
CA GLY A 90 -15.84 18.08 -3.07
C GLY A 90 -16.09 16.94 -2.06
N ILE A 91 -15.09 16.12 -1.69
CA ILE A 91 -15.28 14.95 -0.82
C ILE A 91 -15.92 15.30 0.53
N ASN A 92 -17.08 14.72 0.88
CA ASN A 92 -17.75 15.03 2.15
C ASN A 92 -16.88 14.73 3.39
N GLY A 93 -16.92 15.62 4.38
CA GLY A 93 -16.20 15.48 5.65
C GLY A 93 -14.74 15.95 5.64
N LYS A 94 -13.89 15.31 6.47
CA LYS A 94 -12.48 15.71 6.64
C LYS A 94 -11.68 15.44 5.35
N LYS A 95 -11.22 16.51 4.71
CA LYS A 95 -10.40 16.47 3.47
C LYS A 95 -8.96 15.97 3.69
N GLY A 96 -8.55 15.77 4.95
CA GLY A 96 -7.22 15.27 5.29
C GLY A 96 -6.13 16.34 5.32
N TYR A 97 -6.41 17.47 5.96
CA TYR A 97 -5.46 18.57 6.13
C TYR A 97 -4.09 18.05 6.64
N PRO A 98 -2.95 18.44 6.03
CA PRO A 98 -1.64 17.92 6.39
C PRO A 98 -1.29 18.17 7.86
N GLN A 99 -0.75 17.14 8.53
CA GLN A 99 -0.36 17.22 9.95
C GLN A 99 1.12 16.91 10.16
N PHE A 100 1.68 17.49 11.23
CA PHE A 100 3.01 17.15 11.71
C PHE A 100 3.09 15.69 12.16
N GLN A 101 4.12 15.01 11.70
CA GLN A 101 4.39 13.64 12.07
C GLN A 101 5.04 13.58 13.45
N LYS A 102 4.37 12.90 14.39
CA LYS A 102 4.90 12.66 15.75
C LYS A 102 5.82 11.44 15.83
N ASN A 103 5.62 10.47 14.93
CA ASN A 103 6.30 9.18 14.97
C ASN A 103 6.62 8.70 13.54
N ASN A 104 7.76 9.12 13.00
CA ASN A 104 8.31 8.52 11.80
C ASN A 104 8.90 7.14 12.10
N ARG A 105 8.81 6.29 11.09
CA ARG A 105 9.27 4.89 11.15
C ARG A 105 10.12 4.52 9.95
N SER A 106 10.30 5.40 8.96
CA SER A 106 11.12 5.06 7.80
C SER A 106 11.89 6.23 7.22
N VAL A 107 13.06 5.91 6.68
CA VAL A 107 13.84 6.74 5.77
C VAL A 107 13.87 6.03 4.42
N GLU A 108 13.68 6.77 3.33
CA GLU A 108 13.70 6.22 1.98
C GLU A 108 14.72 6.97 1.15
N TYR A 109 15.49 6.22 0.41
CA TYR A 109 16.49 6.65 -0.56
C TYR A 109 15.93 6.37 -1.95
N LYS A 110 16.19 7.27 -2.90
CA LYS A 110 15.82 7.08 -4.31
C LYS A 110 16.90 6.23 -4.98
N THR A 111 17.68 6.83 -5.88
CA THR A 111 18.74 6.15 -6.64
C THR A 111 20.15 6.32 -6.05
N SER A 112 20.33 7.15 -5.01
CA SER A 112 21.64 7.35 -4.35
C SER A 112 21.55 7.18 -2.83
N GLY A 113 22.72 7.12 -2.17
CA GLY A 113 22.85 6.94 -0.72
C GLY A 113 22.87 5.48 -0.27
N TRP A 114 22.87 4.55 -1.21
CA TRP A 114 22.98 3.11 -0.97
C TRP A 114 23.72 2.42 -2.11
N LYS A 115 24.31 1.26 -1.81
CA LYS A 115 24.94 0.34 -2.77
C LYS A 115 24.56 -1.09 -2.40
N LEU A 116 23.92 -1.82 -3.31
CA LEU A 116 23.65 -3.24 -3.15
C LEU A 116 24.93 -4.03 -3.42
N ASP A 117 25.22 -5.01 -2.59
CA ASP A 117 26.30 -5.98 -2.86
C ASP A 117 25.89 -6.85 -4.04
N LEU A 118 26.53 -6.69 -5.20
CA LEU A 118 26.14 -7.38 -6.43
C LEU A 118 26.54 -8.86 -6.46
N ASN A 119 27.55 -9.24 -5.68
CA ASN A 119 28.06 -10.62 -5.63
C ASN A 119 27.11 -11.52 -4.85
N THR A 120 26.68 -11.07 -3.67
CA THR A 120 25.82 -11.88 -2.80
C THR A 120 24.36 -11.43 -2.78
N ARG A 121 24.09 -10.15 -3.06
CA ARG A 121 22.81 -9.46 -2.82
C ARG A 121 22.20 -9.72 -1.44
N LYS A 122 23.02 -10.13 -0.46
CA LYS A 122 22.66 -10.33 0.95
C LYS A 122 23.15 -9.19 1.83
N HIS A 123 23.83 -8.19 1.27
CA HIS A 123 24.25 -7.00 1.98
C HIS A 123 23.88 -5.75 1.20
N ILE A 124 23.63 -4.68 1.94
CA ILE A 124 23.46 -3.34 1.38
C ILE A 124 24.27 -2.36 2.23
N THR A 125 24.96 -1.45 1.56
CA THR A 125 25.77 -0.41 2.20
C THR A 125 25.08 0.93 2.03
N PHE A 126 24.74 1.58 3.12
CA PHE A 126 24.27 2.97 3.10
C PHE A 126 25.48 3.90 3.19
N THR A 127 25.58 4.82 2.24
CA THR A 127 26.77 5.66 2.01
C THR A 127 26.59 7.11 2.46
N ASP A 128 25.54 7.38 3.24
CA ASP A 128 25.36 8.67 3.88
C ASP A 128 26.33 8.85 5.07
N LYS A 129 26.40 10.06 5.61
CA LYS A 129 27.27 10.37 6.75
C LYS A 129 26.58 10.07 8.09
N LYS A 130 25.47 9.33 8.10
CA LYS A 130 24.81 8.89 9.35
C LYS A 130 25.51 7.70 9.99
N GLY A 131 26.46 7.06 9.32
CA GLY A 131 27.20 5.94 9.89
C GLY A 131 26.41 4.63 9.93
N ILE A 132 25.40 4.46 9.06
CA ILE A 132 24.66 3.19 8.94
C ILE A 132 25.58 2.08 8.39
N GLY A 133 26.34 2.39 7.33
CA GLY A 133 27.31 1.48 6.71
C GLY A 133 26.67 0.22 6.11
N ARG A 134 27.45 -0.87 6.08
CA ARG A 134 27.05 -2.16 5.50
C ARG A 134 26.21 -2.99 6.48
N VAL A 135 25.01 -3.38 6.06
CA VAL A 135 24.08 -4.21 6.85
C VAL A 135 23.70 -5.48 6.10
N LYS A 136 23.39 -6.55 6.85
CA LYS A 136 22.97 -7.84 6.27
C LYS A 136 21.46 -7.88 6.08
N LEU A 137 21.03 -8.32 4.90
CA LEU A 137 19.65 -8.61 4.51
C LEU A 137 19.34 -10.07 4.83
N VAL A 138 18.24 -10.29 5.55
CA VAL A 138 17.75 -11.61 5.96
C VAL A 138 16.35 -11.80 5.42
N GLY A 139 16.17 -12.82 4.58
CA GLY A 139 14.91 -13.16 3.97
C GLY A 139 15.06 -14.32 2.99
N THR A 140 13.94 -14.93 2.63
CA THR A 140 13.87 -16.06 1.70
C THR A 140 13.81 -15.64 0.24
N ARG A 141 13.45 -14.37 -0.03
CA ARG A 141 13.38 -13.85 -1.40
C ARG A 141 14.77 -13.66 -1.97
N ASP A 142 14.89 -13.86 -3.27
CA ASP A 142 16.14 -13.64 -3.97
C ASP A 142 16.10 -12.32 -4.76
N LEU A 143 17.11 -11.50 -4.57
CA LEU A 143 17.30 -10.26 -5.30
C LEU A 143 18.05 -10.49 -6.62
N HIS A 144 18.64 -11.68 -6.84
CA HIS A 144 19.34 -12.00 -8.10
C HIS A 144 18.42 -11.99 -9.31
N PHE A 145 17.13 -12.27 -9.13
CA PHE A 145 16.12 -12.20 -10.18
C PHE A 145 15.86 -10.79 -10.74
N TYR A 146 16.41 -9.75 -10.11
CA TYR A 146 16.13 -8.37 -10.50
C TYR A 146 17.42 -7.63 -10.82
N HIS A 147 17.39 -6.87 -11.91
CA HIS A 147 18.50 -6.00 -12.27
C HIS A 147 18.57 -4.82 -11.28
N PRO A 148 19.76 -4.39 -10.84
CA PRO A 148 19.88 -3.25 -9.93
C PRO A 148 19.16 -1.98 -10.41
N ASP A 149 19.11 -1.73 -11.71
CA ASP A 149 18.45 -0.56 -12.29
C ASP A 149 16.92 -0.61 -12.18
N GLU A 150 16.34 -1.79 -11.96
CA GLU A 150 14.91 -1.94 -11.67
C GLU A 150 14.57 -1.48 -10.25
N ILE A 151 15.57 -1.39 -9.35
CA ILE A 151 15.39 -0.92 -7.98
C ILE A 151 15.33 0.61 -7.99
N LYS A 152 14.11 1.15 -7.90
CA LYS A 152 13.89 2.60 -7.97
C LYS A 152 14.01 3.31 -6.63
N ARG A 153 13.70 2.60 -5.53
CA ARG A 153 13.79 3.15 -4.17
C ARG A 153 14.19 2.07 -3.17
N VAL A 154 14.95 2.48 -2.17
CA VAL A 154 15.32 1.66 -1.00
C VAL A 154 14.84 2.34 0.26
N ARG A 155 14.11 1.63 1.11
CA ARG A 155 13.53 2.18 2.33
C ARG A 155 13.94 1.36 3.55
N LEU A 156 14.57 2.02 4.52
CA LEU A 156 14.77 1.46 5.85
C LEU A 156 13.55 1.77 6.72
N LEU A 157 12.98 0.74 7.33
CA LEU A 157 11.78 0.78 8.14
C LEU A 157 12.03 0.20 9.52
N ARG A 158 11.54 0.88 10.56
CA ARG A 158 11.49 0.40 11.93
C ARG A 158 10.11 -0.18 12.26
N ARG A 159 10.06 -1.47 12.58
CA ARG A 159 8.90 -2.16 13.15
C ARG A 159 9.16 -2.47 14.63
N ALA A 160 8.14 -3.00 15.33
CA ALA A 160 8.24 -3.30 16.76
C ALA A 160 9.28 -4.40 17.09
N ASP A 161 9.60 -5.26 16.12
CA ASP A 161 10.51 -6.40 16.27
C ASP A 161 11.88 -6.22 15.60
N GLY A 162 12.16 -5.05 15.02
CA GLY A 162 13.45 -4.74 14.42
C GLY A 162 13.35 -3.82 13.21
N TYR A 163 14.42 -3.82 12.42
CA TYR A 163 14.57 -3.01 11.21
C TYR A 163 14.42 -3.87 9.96
N TYR A 164 13.93 -3.24 8.90
CA TYR A 164 13.66 -3.86 7.61
C TYR A 164 14.17 -2.96 6.50
N CYS A 165 14.61 -3.57 5.40
CA CYS A 165 14.96 -2.89 4.17
C CYS A 165 13.94 -3.29 3.11
N GLN A 166 13.28 -2.31 2.52
CA GLN A 166 12.31 -2.48 1.46
C GLN A 166 12.90 -2.00 0.14
N PHE A 167 12.75 -2.79 -0.91
CA PHE A 167 13.15 -2.45 -2.27
C PHE A 167 11.89 -2.25 -3.10
N LEU A 168 11.72 -1.06 -3.66
CA LEU A 168 10.69 -0.80 -4.66
C LEU A 168 11.25 -1.16 -6.03
N ILE A 169 10.74 -2.25 -6.59
CA ILE A 169 11.21 -2.80 -7.87
C ILE A 169 10.20 -2.42 -8.95
N ASN A 170 10.72 -1.83 -10.03
CA ASN A 170 9.97 -1.53 -11.23
C ASN A 170 10.27 -2.57 -12.31
N THR A 171 9.64 -3.73 -12.15
CA THR A 171 9.59 -4.75 -13.18
C THR A 171 8.16 -5.27 -13.31
N GLU A 172 7.80 -5.73 -14.50
CA GLU A 172 6.55 -6.45 -14.74
C GLU A 172 6.73 -7.90 -14.29
N VAL A 173 5.96 -8.32 -13.30
CA VAL A 173 5.94 -9.71 -12.87
C VAL A 173 4.71 -10.36 -13.49
N LYS A 174 4.91 -11.07 -14.60
CA LYS A 174 3.90 -11.90 -15.24
C LYS A 174 4.33 -13.36 -15.15
N GLU A 175 3.46 -14.21 -14.67
CA GLU A 175 3.64 -15.67 -14.60
C GLU A 175 2.49 -16.27 -15.41
N GLN A 176 2.80 -16.84 -16.58
CA GLN A 176 1.79 -17.52 -17.39
C GLN A 176 1.38 -18.81 -16.70
N LEU A 177 0.08 -19.00 -16.54
CA LEU A 177 -0.52 -20.21 -16.01
C LEU A 177 -1.50 -20.72 -17.05
N GLU A 178 -1.61 -22.04 -17.17
CA GLU A 178 -2.63 -22.66 -17.99
C GLU A 178 -4.03 -22.16 -17.58
N PRO A 179 -4.93 -21.93 -18.56
CA PRO A 179 -6.33 -21.59 -18.28
C PRO A 179 -7.01 -22.71 -17.49
N THR A 180 -7.59 -22.35 -16.35
CA THR A 180 -8.37 -23.28 -15.52
C THR A 180 -9.78 -23.50 -16.05
N LYS A 181 -10.27 -22.59 -16.89
CA LYS A 181 -11.65 -22.48 -17.40
C LYS A 181 -12.71 -22.32 -16.29
N ARG A 182 -12.28 -22.01 -15.07
CA ARG A 182 -13.15 -21.84 -13.91
C ARG A 182 -13.42 -20.37 -13.63
N THR A 183 -14.62 -20.09 -13.17
CA THR A 183 -15.07 -18.75 -12.80
C THR A 183 -15.72 -18.81 -11.43
N ILE A 184 -15.42 -17.85 -10.55
CA ILE A 184 -15.93 -17.87 -9.18
C ILE A 184 -16.44 -16.50 -8.74
N GLY A 185 -17.58 -16.49 -8.03
CA GLY A 185 -18.09 -15.33 -7.31
C GLY A 185 -17.77 -15.43 -5.82
N LEU A 186 -17.39 -14.32 -5.17
CA LEU A 186 -17.05 -14.29 -3.75
C LEU A 186 -17.90 -13.26 -3.00
N ASP A 187 -18.77 -13.74 -2.11
CA ASP A 187 -19.51 -12.93 -1.15
C ASP A 187 -18.71 -12.84 0.15
N VAL A 188 -18.28 -11.65 0.58
CA VAL A 188 -17.34 -11.49 1.71
C VAL A 188 -18.06 -11.11 3.00
N GLY A 189 -17.88 -11.94 4.05
CA GLY A 189 -18.71 -11.91 5.25
C GLY A 189 -17.97 -11.74 6.58
N LEU A 190 -18.74 -11.45 7.65
CA LEU A 190 -18.21 -11.47 9.03
C LEU A 190 -18.29 -12.89 9.64
N GLU A 191 -19.22 -13.70 9.16
CA GLU A 191 -19.47 -15.07 9.62
C GLU A 191 -18.43 -16.02 9.04
N SER A 192 -18.47 -16.25 7.73
CA SER A 192 -17.38 -16.76 6.90
C SER A 192 -16.53 -15.60 6.38
N PHE A 193 -15.24 -15.83 6.10
CA PHE A 193 -14.37 -14.85 5.47
C PHE A 193 -14.86 -14.49 4.06
N TYR A 194 -15.22 -15.52 3.28
CA TYR A 194 -16.09 -15.43 2.12
C TYR A 194 -16.90 -16.72 1.96
N THR A 195 -18.01 -16.63 1.24
CA THR A 195 -18.74 -17.76 0.65
C THR A 195 -18.58 -17.65 -0.87
N ASP A 196 -18.25 -18.75 -1.53
CA ASP A 196 -18.10 -18.78 -2.98
C ASP A 196 -19.35 -19.28 -3.71
N SER A 197 -19.38 -19.10 -5.03
CA SER A 197 -20.52 -19.48 -5.87
C SER A 197 -20.72 -20.99 -6.01
N ASP A 198 -19.77 -21.80 -5.53
CA ASP A 198 -19.86 -23.26 -5.47
C ASP A 198 -20.36 -23.75 -4.10
N GLY A 199 -20.67 -22.83 -3.19
CA GLY A 199 -21.20 -23.11 -1.85
C GLY A 199 -20.13 -23.33 -0.77
N HIS A 200 -18.84 -23.24 -1.08
CA HIS A 200 -17.78 -23.35 -0.07
C HIS A 200 -17.69 -22.09 0.78
N LYS A 201 -17.55 -22.28 2.10
CA LYS A 201 -17.45 -21.21 3.09
C LYS A 201 -16.06 -21.19 3.70
N GLU A 202 -15.27 -20.19 3.34
CA GLU A 202 -13.95 -20.01 3.94
C GLU A 202 -14.09 -19.49 5.38
N PRO A 203 -13.53 -20.15 6.40
CA PRO A 203 -13.68 -19.72 7.78
C PRO A 203 -13.00 -18.38 8.05
N ASN A 204 -13.59 -17.58 8.94
CA ASN A 204 -12.98 -16.36 9.44
C ASN A 204 -12.16 -16.65 10.71
N PRO A 205 -10.81 -16.58 10.66
CA PRO A 205 -9.95 -16.96 11.78
C PRO A 205 -9.98 -15.98 12.97
N ARG A 206 -10.54 -14.77 12.82
CA ARG A 206 -10.73 -13.79 13.92
C ARG A 206 -9.47 -13.53 14.78
N PHE A 207 -8.31 -13.38 14.14
CA PHE A 207 -6.99 -13.29 14.80
C PHE A 207 -6.90 -12.22 15.92
N PHE A 208 -7.58 -11.07 15.77
CA PHE A 208 -7.59 -10.05 16.81
C PHE A 208 -8.36 -10.51 18.04
N ARG A 209 -9.48 -11.22 17.87
CA ARG A 209 -10.28 -11.75 18.98
C ARG A 209 -9.47 -12.73 19.82
N GLU A 210 -8.76 -13.65 19.19
CA GLU A 210 -7.85 -14.58 19.87
C GLU A 210 -6.74 -13.83 20.65
N GLY A 211 -6.15 -12.81 20.02
CA GLY A 211 -5.09 -11.99 20.62
C GLY A 211 -5.57 -10.96 21.65
N GLU A 212 -6.88 -10.77 21.81
CA GLU A 212 -7.46 -9.61 22.49
C GLU A 212 -7.12 -9.58 23.97
N GLN A 213 -7.28 -10.71 24.67
CA GLN A 213 -7.03 -10.79 26.11
C GLN A 213 -5.57 -10.42 26.43
N LYS A 214 -4.63 -10.89 25.60
CA LYS A 214 -3.21 -10.54 25.69
C LYS A 214 -2.98 -9.06 25.40
N LEU A 215 -3.60 -8.50 24.38
CA LEU A 215 -3.50 -7.06 24.07
C LEU A 215 -4.02 -6.20 25.22
N LYS A 216 -5.21 -6.49 25.77
CA LYS A 216 -5.78 -5.78 26.93
C LYS A 216 -4.83 -5.81 28.12
N ARG A 217 -4.25 -6.97 28.43
CA ARG A 217 -3.26 -7.12 29.51
C ARG A 217 -2.02 -6.25 29.27
N LEU A 218 -1.48 -6.24 28.05
CA LEU A 218 -0.32 -5.44 27.69
C LEU A 218 -0.62 -3.93 27.70
N GLN A 219 -1.81 -3.53 27.27
CA GLN A 219 -2.28 -2.14 27.33
C GLN A 219 -2.41 -1.65 28.78
N ARG A 220 -3.07 -2.42 29.66
CA ARG A 220 -3.17 -2.12 31.10
C ARG A 220 -1.79 -2.02 31.76
N ARG A 221 -0.87 -2.92 31.41
CA ARG A 221 0.52 -2.84 31.90
C ARG A 221 1.22 -1.58 31.43
N LEU A 222 1.01 -1.15 30.19
CA LEU A 222 1.62 0.06 29.63
C LEU A 222 1.06 1.34 30.26
N SER A 223 -0.25 1.41 30.52
CA SER A 223 -0.88 2.60 31.11
C SER A 223 -0.38 2.88 32.53
N LYS A 224 -0.13 1.82 33.32
CA LYS A 224 0.42 1.90 34.68
C LYS A 224 1.90 2.30 34.76
N LYS A 225 2.62 2.45 33.63
CA LYS A 225 4.05 2.83 33.65
C LYS A 225 4.23 4.34 33.49
N GLN A 226 5.13 4.92 34.29
CA GLN A 226 5.51 6.32 34.23
C GLN A 226 5.94 6.73 32.81
N LYS A 227 5.41 7.85 32.31
CA LYS A 227 5.80 8.44 31.02
C LYS A 227 7.32 8.73 31.03
N GLY A 228 7.99 8.56 29.89
CA GLY A 228 9.46 8.71 29.80
C GLY A 228 10.30 7.54 30.28
N SER A 229 9.83 6.75 31.25
CA SER A 229 10.64 5.67 31.86
C SER A 229 11.09 4.56 30.88
N SER A 230 12.26 3.97 31.17
CA SER A 230 12.77 2.80 30.44
C SER A 230 11.80 1.60 30.50
N ASN A 231 11.13 1.42 31.64
CA ASN A 231 10.11 0.38 31.83
C ASN A 231 8.89 0.58 30.92
N ARG A 232 8.43 1.83 30.74
CA ARG A 232 7.36 2.12 29.78
C ARG A 232 7.79 1.85 28.34
N ARG A 233 9.04 2.16 27.97
CA ARG A 233 9.59 1.85 26.65
C ARG A 233 9.59 0.33 26.38
N LYS A 234 10.03 -0.48 27.35
CA LYS A 234 9.98 -1.96 27.28
C LYS A 234 8.53 -2.46 27.14
N ALA A 235 7.59 -1.94 27.93
CA ALA A 235 6.17 -2.31 27.86
C ALA A 235 5.54 -1.96 26.49
N ARG A 236 5.85 -0.77 25.95
CA ARG A 236 5.39 -0.33 24.62
C ARG A 236 5.91 -1.26 23.52
N GLN A 237 7.16 -1.71 23.62
CA GLN A 237 7.72 -2.65 22.65
C GLN A 237 7.00 -4.00 22.69
N LYS A 238 6.72 -4.55 23.90
CA LYS A 238 5.95 -5.80 24.05
C LYS A 238 4.56 -5.68 23.42
N LEU A 239 3.85 -4.58 23.69
CA LEU A 239 2.55 -4.29 23.08
C LEU A 239 2.66 -4.18 21.55
N GLY A 240 3.66 -3.45 21.05
CA GLY A 240 3.90 -3.31 19.61
C GLY A 240 4.16 -4.64 18.91
N LYS A 241 4.93 -5.55 19.53
CA LYS A 241 5.18 -6.90 18.99
C LYS A 241 3.90 -7.73 18.91
N ALA A 242 3.01 -7.62 19.90
CA ALA A 242 1.72 -8.32 19.88
C ALA A 242 0.82 -7.82 18.75
N HIS A 243 0.70 -6.49 18.57
CA HIS A 243 -0.04 -5.93 17.42
C HIS A 243 0.59 -6.32 16.08
N LEU A 244 1.93 -6.33 15.99
CA LEU A 244 2.63 -6.73 14.77
C LEU A 244 2.34 -8.19 14.41
N ARG A 245 2.27 -9.11 15.40
CA ARG A 245 1.93 -10.52 15.17
C ARG A 245 0.54 -10.66 14.55
N ILE A 246 -0.48 -10.04 15.14
CA ILE A 246 -1.86 -10.06 14.61
C ILE A 246 -1.92 -9.45 13.19
N SER A 247 -1.21 -8.34 12.97
CA SER A 247 -1.15 -7.73 11.65
C SER A 247 -0.51 -8.65 10.60
N ARG A 248 0.48 -9.47 10.97
CA ARG A 248 1.12 -10.43 10.08
C ARG A 248 0.21 -11.61 9.79
N GLN A 249 -0.47 -12.16 10.79
CA GLN A 249 -1.42 -13.26 10.61
C GLN A 249 -2.54 -12.88 9.63
N ARG A 250 -3.15 -11.71 9.81
CA ARG A 250 -4.16 -11.19 8.86
C ARG A 250 -3.61 -11.03 7.44
N LYS A 251 -2.43 -10.45 7.30
CA LYS A 251 -1.78 -10.25 6.01
C LYS A 251 -1.49 -11.58 5.31
N GLU A 252 -0.94 -12.55 6.04
CA GLU A 252 -0.59 -13.87 5.50
C GLU A 252 -1.83 -14.65 5.09
N HIS A 253 -2.88 -14.62 5.92
CA HIS A 253 -4.18 -15.23 5.60
C HIS A 253 -4.75 -14.67 4.29
N ALA A 254 -4.86 -13.35 4.20
CA ALA A 254 -5.36 -12.67 3.01
C ALA A 254 -4.51 -12.99 1.76
N LEU A 255 -3.18 -12.98 1.89
CA LEU A 255 -2.26 -13.28 0.80
C LEU A 255 -2.43 -14.73 0.32
N ARG A 256 -2.45 -15.69 1.24
CA ARG A 256 -2.57 -17.12 0.92
C ARG A 256 -3.89 -17.40 0.21
N LEU A 257 -5.01 -16.93 0.76
CA LEU A 257 -6.32 -17.14 0.17
C LEU A 257 -6.43 -16.50 -1.21
N ALA A 258 -6.00 -15.24 -1.36
CA ALA A 258 -6.06 -14.56 -2.64
C ALA A 258 -5.22 -15.31 -3.70
N ARG A 259 -4.05 -15.82 -3.31
CA ARG A 259 -3.22 -16.62 -4.22
C ARG A 259 -3.91 -17.92 -4.63
N CYS A 260 -4.52 -18.64 -3.69
CA CYS A 260 -5.22 -19.89 -3.99
C CYS A 260 -6.41 -19.64 -4.93
N VAL A 261 -7.27 -18.68 -4.59
CA VAL A 261 -8.45 -18.32 -5.38
C VAL A 261 -8.06 -17.97 -6.82
N VAL A 262 -7.05 -17.11 -7.02
CA VAL A 262 -6.66 -16.68 -8.37
C VAL A 262 -5.91 -17.78 -9.13
N LYS A 263 -5.15 -18.64 -8.46
CA LYS A 263 -4.50 -19.77 -9.17
C LYS A 263 -5.51 -20.81 -9.65
N SER A 264 -6.65 -20.97 -8.96
CA SER A 264 -7.65 -21.97 -9.28
C SER A 264 -8.76 -21.49 -10.23
N ASN A 265 -8.80 -20.20 -10.58
CA ASN A 265 -9.87 -19.60 -11.37
C ASN A 265 -9.33 -18.58 -12.37
N ASP A 266 -9.93 -18.54 -13.56
CA ASP A 266 -9.57 -17.58 -14.60
C ASP A 266 -10.32 -16.25 -14.45
N PHE A 267 -11.53 -16.31 -13.89
CA PHE A 267 -12.37 -15.16 -13.61
C PHE A 267 -12.83 -15.16 -12.15
N ILE A 268 -12.66 -14.03 -11.48
CA ILE A 268 -13.01 -13.85 -10.08
C ILE A 268 -13.87 -12.59 -9.94
N ALA A 269 -15.15 -12.76 -9.64
CA ALA A 269 -15.99 -11.66 -9.19
C ALA A 269 -16.00 -11.61 -7.66
N TYR A 270 -15.90 -10.43 -7.07
CA TYR A 270 -15.95 -10.27 -5.62
C TYR A 270 -16.74 -9.04 -5.22
N GLU A 271 -17.38 -9.10 -4.06
CA GLU A 271 -18.16 -7.99 -3.52
C GLU A 271 -17.27 -6.75 -3.23
N ASN A 272 -17.69 -5.59 -3.73
CA ASN A 272 -17.02 -4.30 -3.54
C ASN A 272 -17.49 -3.63 -2.23
N LEU A 273 -17.10 -4.19 -1.09
CA LEU A 273 -17.42 -3.62 0.21
C LEU A 273 -16.79 -2.24 0.41
N LYS A 274 -17.61 -1.26 0.80
CA LYS A 274 -17.17 0.07 1.25
C LYS A 274 -16.67 0.02 2.70
N VAL A 275 -15.58 -0.73 2.94
CA VAL A 275 -15.03 -1.01 4.28
C VAL A 275 -14.82 0.25 5.12
N SER A 276 -14.34 1.34 4.50
CA SER A 276 -14.12 2.63 5.17
C SER A 276 -15.41 3.25 5.76
N ASN A 277 -16.56 3.00 5.14
CA ASN A 277 -17.86 3.41 5.68
C ASN A 277 -18.36 2.42 6.73
N MET A 278 -18.17 1.12 6.52
CA MET A 278 -18.62 0.10 7.47
C MET A 278 -17.95 0.24 8.84
N VAL A 279 -16.66 0.58 8.88
CA VAL A 279 -15.93 0.79 10.15
C VAL A 279 -16.36 2.05 10.93
N LYS A 280 -17.22 2.91 10.36
CA LYS A 280 -17.82 4.03 11.10
C LYS A 280 -18.90 3.54 12.07
N ASN A 281 -19.50 2.38 11.84
CA ASN A 281 -20.35 1.72 12.81
C ASN A 281 -19.49 1.14 13.94
N HIS A 282 -19.43 1.85 15.08
CA HIS A 282 -18.57 1.50 16.21
C HIS A 282 -18.86 0.12 16.83
N CYS A 283 -20.08 -0.42 16.67
CA CYS A 283 -20.45 -1.75 17.17
C CYS A 283 -19.73 -2.87 16.39
N LEU A 284 -19.57 -2.70 15.07
CA LEU A 284 -18.98 -3.70 14.18
C LEU A 284 -17.54 -3.38 13.74
N ALA A 285 -17.10 -2.13 13.91
CA ALA A 285 -15.81 -1.63 13.44
C ALA A 285 -14.64 -2.53 13.78
N LYS A 286 -14.63 -3.09 15.00
CA LYS A 286 -13.59 -3.98 15.46
C LYS A 286 -13.59 -5.32 14.72
N SER A 287 -14.76 -5.94 14.54
CA SER A 287 -14.87 -7.21 13.82
C SER A 287 -14.53 -7.03 12.35
N ILE A 288 -15.04 -5.97 11.70
CA ILE A 288 -14.73 -5.62 10.31
C ILE A 288 -13.22 -5.39 10.12
N SER A 289 -12.60 -4.64 11.03
CA SER A 289 -11.17 -4.38 10.99
C SER A 289 -10.34 -5.65 11.20
N ASP A 290 -10.87 -6.64 11.90
CA ASP A 290 -10.19 -7.91 12.13
C ASP A 290 -10.14 -8.78 10.87
N VAL A 291 -11.25 -8.83 10.11
CA VAL A 291 -11.34 -9.67 8.90
C VAL A 291 -10.31 -9.26 7.85
N GLY A 292 -10.17 -7.95 7.61
CA GLY A 292 -9.12 -7.44 6.72
C GLY A 292 -9.40 -7.58 5.23
N TRP A 293 -10.67 -7.54 4.80
CA TRP A 293 -11.10 -7.63 3.39
C TRP A 293 -10.38 -6.69 2.44
N TYR A 294 -10.04 -5.47 2.87
CA TYR A 294 -9.26 -4.55 2.05
C TYR A 294 -7.91 -5.16 1.62
N GLN A 295 -7.22 -5.85 2.53
CA GLN A 295 -5.95 -6.50 2.19
C GLN A 295 -6.17 -7.68 1.24
N PHE A 296 -7.26 -8.43 1.43
CA PHE A 296 -7.62 -9.55 0.56
C PHE A 296 -7.88 -9.08 -0.87
N ARG A 297 -8.72 -8.05 -1.04
CA ARG A 297 -8.96 -7.40 -2.33
C ARG A 297 -7.66 -6.95 -3.01
N VAL A 298 -6.79 -6.25 -2.28
CA VAL A 298 -5.50 -5.78 -2.84
C VAL A 298 -4.65 -6.96 -3.32
N TRP A 299 -4.64 -8.09 -2.59
CA TRP A 299 -3.90 -9.28 -3.03
C TRP A 299 -4.58 -10.02 -4.18
N LEU A 300 -5.92 -10.08 -4.23
CA LEU A 300 -6.67 -10.65 -5.35
C LEU A 300 -6.33 -9.90 -6.64
N GLU A 301 -6.47 -8.58 -6.64
CA GLU A 301 -6.16 -7.72 -7.80
C GLU A 301 -4.69 -7.87 -8.22
N TYR A 302 -3.76 -7.88 -7.25
CA TYR A 302 -2.35 -8.10 -7.51
C TYR A 302 -2.06 -9.47 -8.16
N PHE A 303 -2.62 -10.55 -7.63
CA PHE A 303 -2.39 -11.88 -8.17
C PHE A 303 -3.09 -12.09 -9.52
N ALA A 304 -4.27 -11.49 -9.71
CA ALA A 304 -4.97 -11.52 -11.00
C ALA A 304 -4.11 -10.89 -12.09
N GLN A 305 -3.57 -9.68 -11.82
CA GLN A 305 -2.62 -9.03 -12.72
C GLN A 305 -1.36 -9.88 -12.94
N LYS A 306 -0.80 -10.44 -11.86
CA LYS A 306 0.42 -11.27 -11.94
C LYS A 306 0.23 -12.52 -12.80
N PHE A 307 -0.92 -13.19 -12.68
CA PHE A 307 -1.21 -14.47 -13.34
C PHE A 307 -1.99 -14.34 -14.65
N GLY A 308 -2.21 -13.10 -15.13
CA GLY A 308 -3.01 -12.84 -16.33
C GLY A 308 -4.47 -13.26 -16.20
N LYS A 309 -5.01 -13.28 -14.97
CA LYS A 309 -6.42 -13.61 -14.68
C LYS A 309 -7.23 -12.33 -14.49
N VAL A 310 -8.55 -12.44 -14.52
CA VAL A 310 -9.46 -11.31 -14.41
C VAL A 310 -10.12 -11.29 -13.02
N ALA A 311 -9.98 -10.19 -12.30
CA ALA A 311 -10.65 -9.96 -11.02
C ALA A 311 -11.51 -8.69 -11.09
N VAL A 312 -12.81 -8.81 -10.77
CA VAL A 312 -13.81 -7.74 -10.92
C VAL A 312 -14.52 -7.48 -9.61
N ALA A 313 -14.50 -6.21 -9.19
CA ALA A 313 -15.25 -5.74 -8.03
C ALA A 313 -16.70 -5.43 -8.41
N VAL A 314 -17.66 -6.10 -7.78
CA VAL A 314 -19.09 -5.96 -8.06
C VAL A 314 -19.79 -5.17 -6.94
N PRO A 315 -20.64 -4.19 -7.25
CA PRO A 315 -21.41 -3.48 -6.22
C PRO A 315 -22.29 -4.43 -5.39
N PRO A 316 -22.38 -4.25 -4.06
CA PRO A 316 -23.08 -5.18 -3.16
C PRO A 316 -24.62 -5.10 -3.22
N HIS A 317 -25.18 -4.30 -4.13
CA HIS A 317 -26.61 -3.96 -4.09
C HIS A 317 -27.46 -5.13 -4.56
N TYR A 318 -28.44 -5.52 -3.74
CA TYR A 318 -29.46 -6.54 -4.01
C TYR A 318 -28.99 -7.98 -4.23
N THR A 319 -27.67 -8.24 -4.24
CA THR A 319 -27.08 -9.57 -4.50
C THR A 319 -27.65 -10.67 -3.61
N SER A 320 -27.89 -10.41 -2.31
CA SER A 320 -28.44 -11.41 -1.38
C SER A 320 -29.97 -11.54 -1.37
N GLN A 321 -30.69 -10.60 -2.01
CA GLN A 321 -32.16 -10.61 -2.10
C GLN A 321 -32.65 -11.15 -3.44
N GLU A 322 -31.95 -10.84 -4.53
CA GLU A 322 -32.26 -11.36 -5.86
C GLU A 322 -32.08 -12.88 -5.90
N CYS A 323 -33.04 -13.59 -6.47
CA CYS A 323 -32.92 -15.03 -6.66
C CYS A 323 -31.96 -15.33 -7.79
N SER A 324 -30.92 -16.12 -7.51
CA SER A 324 -29.96 -16.54 -8.52
C SER A 324 -30.60 -17.33 -9.65
N ASN A 325 -31.73 -18.00 -9.46
CA ASN A 325 -32.37 -18.75 -10.55
C ASN A 325 -33.28 -17.86 -11.42
N CYS A 326 -34.23 -17.13 -10.81
CA CYS A 326 -35.30 -16.44 -11.54
C CYS A 326 -35.23 -14.90 -11.52
N GLY A 327 -34.25 -14.29 -10.83
CA GLY A 327 -34.11 -12.84 -10.74
C GLY A 327 -35.15 -12.12 -9.86
N ARG A 328 -36.14 -12.83 -9.28
CA ARG A 328 -37.14 -12.23 -8.40
C ARG A 328 -36.49 -11.77 -7.09
N ILE A 329 -36.88 -10.58 -6.62
CA ILE A 329 -36.44 -10.05 -5.33
C ILE A 329 -37.19 -10.76 -4.19
N VAL A 330 -36.43 -11.45 -3.34
CA VAL A 330 -36.91 -12.04 -2.09
C VAL A 330 -36.47 -11.15 -0.93
N LYS A 331 -37.38 -10.29 -0.46
CA LYS A 331 -37.13 -9.43 0.71
C LYS A 331 -36.87 -10.30 1.94
N LYS A 332 -35.76 -10.06 2.62
CA LYS A 332 -35.35 -10.82 3.82
C LYS A 332 -34.53 -9.95 4.75
N SER A 333 -34.56 -10.27 6.04
CA SER A 333 -33.71 -9.62 7.04
C SER A 333 -32.28 -10.18 6.99
N LEU A 334 -31.36 -9.55 7.72
CA LEU A 334 -29.99 -10.04 7.86
C LEU A 334 -29.92 -11.39 8.62
N SER A 335 -30.92 -11.71 9.44
CA SER A 335 -30.95 -12.97 10.21
C SER A 335 -31.39 -14.17 9.38
N THR A 336 -32.09 -13.96 8.25
CA THR A 336 -32.49 -15.03 7.35
C THR A 336 -31.28 -15.62 6.64
N ARG A 337 -30.95 -16.89 6.89
CA ARG A 337 -29.78 -17.57 6.31
C ARG A 337 -30.07 -18.46 5.13
N THR A 338 -31.32 -18.85 4.93
CA THR A 338 -31.74 -19.60 3.75
C THR A 338 -32.39 -18.66 2.75
N HIS A 339 -31.94 -18.67 1.50
CA HIS A 339 -32.68 -18.12 0.38
C HIS A 339 -33.75 -19.13 -0.03
N ALA A 340 -35.04 -18.81 0.17
CA ALA A 340 -36.15 -19.60 -0.35
C ALA A 340 -36.96 -18.73 -1.32
N CYS A 341 -36.99 -19.12 -2.59
CA CYS A 341 -37.72 -18.41 -3.64
C CYS A 341 -38.96 -19.20 -4.09
N GLN A 342 -39.98 -18.47 -4.55
CA GLN A 342 -41.20 -19.06 -5.12
C GLN A 342 -40.93 -19.85 -6.41
N CYS A 343 -39.80 -19.63 -7.10
CA CYS A 343 -39.40 -20.44 -8.25
C CYS A 343 -38.83 -21.82 -7.86
N GLY A 344 -38.85 -22.18 -6.57
CA GLY A 344 -38.35 -23.47 -6.05
C GLY A 344 -36.89 -23.44 -5.58
N THR A 345 -36.14 -22.37 -5.84
CA THR A 345 -34.72 -22.29 -5.41
C THR A 345 -34.60 -22.17 -3.91
N LYS A 346 -33.85 -23.09 -3.30
CA LYS A 346 -33.53 -23.11 -1.87
C LYS A 346 -32.02 -23.28 -1.68
N LEU A 347 -31.33 -22.20 -1.33
CA LEU A 347 -29.87 -22.16 -1.16
C LEU A 347 -29.49 -21.47 0.16
N ASP A 348 -28.23 -21.57 0.56
CA ASP A 348 -27.69 -20.64 1.54
C ASP A 348 -27.76 -19.19 0.99
N ARG A 349 -28.00 -18.22 1.87
CA ARG A 349 -28.13 -16.81 1.49
C ARG A 349 -26.85 -16.27 0.87
N ASP A 350 -25.70 -16.63 1.42
CA ASP A 350 -24.40 -16.10 1.01
C ASP A 350 -23.95 -16.80 -0.28
N GLU A 351 -24.28 -18.09 -0.45
CA GLU A 351 -24.10 -18.83 -1.73
C GLU A 351 -24.93 -18.20 -2.86
N ASN A 352 -26.23 -17.93 -2.63
CA ASN A 352 -27.06 -17.24 -3.61
C ASN A 352 -26.49 -15.85 -3.96
N ALA A 353 -25.97 -15.12 -2.97
CA ALA A 353 -25.32 -13.84 -3.20
C ALA A 353 -24.05 -13.99 -4.05
N ALA A 354 -23.21 -14.99 -3.78
CA ALA A 354 -22.00 -15.27 -4.53
C ALA A 354 -22.30 -15.62 -6.00
N ILE A 355 -23.35 -16.40 -6.28
CA ILE A 355 -23.79 -16.69 -7.65
C ILE A 355 -24.22 -15.41 -8.39
N ASN A 356 -24.96 -14.53 -7.72
CA ASN A 356 -25.35 -13.24 -8.31
C ASN A 356 -24.15 -12.31 -8.54
N ILE A 357 -23.18 -12.31 -7.64
CA ILE A 357 -21.91 -11.58 -7.79
C ILE A 357 -21.15 -12.08 -9.02
N LEU A 358 -21.06 -13.40 -9.21
CA LEU A 358 -20.44 -14.01 -10.40
C LEU A 358 -21.15 -13.54 -11.68
N ARG A 359 -22.47 -13.64 -11.71
CA ARG A 359 -23.29 -13.23 -12.86
C ARG A 359 -23.06 -11.76 -13.22
N GLU A 360 -23.09 -10.85 -12.24
CA GLU A 360 -22.90 -9.42 -12.49
C GLU A 360 -21.46 -9.09 -12.91
N GLY A 361 -20.47 -9.80 -12.35
CA GLY A 361 -19.09 -9.71 -12.78
C GLY A 361 -18.92 -10.08 -14.25
N LEU A 362 -19.48 -11.22 -14.67
CA LEU A 362 -19.44 -11.69 -16.06
C LEU A 362 -20.14 -10.70 -17.01
N ARG A 363 -21.29 -10.14 -16.60
CA ARG A 363 -22.01 -9.12 -17.36
C ARG A 363 -21.19 -7.85 -17.56
N THR A 364 -20.41 -7.46 -16.55
CA THR A 364 -19.55 -6.27 -16.62
C THR A 364 -18.44 -6.44 -17.65
N VAL A 365 -17.83 -7.62 -17.73
CA VAL A 365 -16.76 -7.91 -18.71
C VAL A 365 -17.29 -8.15 -20.12
N GLY A 366 -18.47 -8.75 -20.25
CA GLY A 366 -19.12 -8.93 -21.56
C GLY A 366 -19.45 -7.60 -22.26
N ARG A 367 -19.58 -6.50 -21.52
CA ARG A 367 -19.85 -5.16 -22.07
C ARG A 367 -18.58 -4.39 -22.46
N THR A 368 -17.41 -4.69 -21.88
CA THR A 368 -16.13 -4.06 -22.24
C THR A 368 -15.53 -4.59 -23.55
N GLY A 369 -16.18 -5.55 -24.22
CA GLY A 369 -15.80 -6.03 -25.55
C GLY A 369 -15.91 -4.98 -26.69
N THR A 370 -16.34 -3.75 -26.42
CA THR A 370 -16.42 -2.66 -27.41
C THR A 370 -15.80 -1.32 -26.96
N ALA A 371 -15.22 -1.24 -25.76
CA ALA A 371 -14.51 -0.04 -25.32
C ALA A 371 -13.32 -0.43 -24.43
N GLY A 372 -12.13 -0.04 -24.87
CA GLY A 372 -10.85 -0.43 -24.28
C GLY A 372 -10.80 -0.28 -22.76
N PHE A 373 -10.15 -1.25 -22.12
CA PHE A 373 -9.75 -1.18 -20.71
C PHE A 373 -8.89 0.07 -20.48
N GLU A 374 -9.46 1.12 -19.91
CA GLU A 374 -8.68 2.06 -19.11
C GLU A 374 -8.58 1.50 -17.68
N PRO A 375 -7.42 0.99 -17.25
CA PRO A 375 -7.20 0.68 -15.85
C PRO A 375 -7.26 1.99 -15.05
N ASP A 376 -8.17 2.09 -14.08
CA ASP A 376 -8.18 3.16 -13.08
C ASP A 376 -6.84 3.11 -12.33
N SER A 377 -5.90 3.95 -12.76
CA SER A 377 -4.48 3.95 -12.38
C SER A 377 -4.23 4.47 -10.95
N LYS A 378 -5.21 4.35 -10.06
CA LYS A 378 -5.19 4.88 -8.68
C LYS A 378 -4.78 3.88 -7.61
N LEU A 379 -3.87 2.96 -7.91
CA LEU A 379 -3.27 2.09 -6.89
C LEU A 379 -1.74 1.90 -7.01
N VAL A 380 -1.00 2.89 -7.53
CA VAL A 380 0.42 3.08 -7.16
C VAL A 380 0.69 4.57 -7.25
N GLU A 381 1.09 5.22 -6.14
CA GLU A 381 1.65 6.58 -6.24
C GLU A 381 2.91 6.55 -7.10
N ARG A 382 2.76 6.94 -8.37
CA ARG A 382 3.86 7.26 -9.27
C ARG A 382 4.57 8.52 -8.74
N PRO A 383 5.88 8.51 -8.47
CA PRO A 383 6.61 9.75 -8.32
C PRO A 383 6.71 10.41 -9.70
N ALA A 384 6.22 11.64 -9.81
CA ALA A 384 6.26 12.45 -11.03
C ALA A 384 7.64 12.38 -11.72
N SER A 385 7.64 11.87 -12.94
CA SER A 385 8.74 11.96 -13.90
C SER A 385 8.88 13.44 -14.32
N THR A 386 10.03 14.01 -14.03
CA THR A 386 10.52 15.25 -14.65
C THR A 386 10.69 15.02 -16.15
N SER A 387 9.95 15.76 -16.96
CA SER A 387 10.28 15.96 -18.38
C SER A 387 11.60 16.71 -18.45
N VAL A 388 12.59 16.11 -19.12
CA VAL A 388 13.83 16.76 -19.51
C VAL A 388 13.45 17.70 -20.66
N VAL A 389 13.55 19.01 -20.40
CA VAL A 389 13.61 20.00 -21.48
C VAL A 389 15.02 19.93 -22.03
N SER A 390 15.15 19.54 -23.29
CA SER A 390 16.40 19.59 -24.04
C SER A 390 16.69 21.05 -24.41
N GLU A 391 17.66 21.67 -23.73
CA GLU A 391 18.33 22.86 -24.23
C GLU A 391 19.31 22.45 -25.33
N GLN A 392 19.05 22.88 -26.57
CA GLN A 392 20.04 22.90 -27.63
C GLN A 392 20.84 24.20 -27.49
N LEU A 393 22.15 24.06 -27.26
CA LEU A 393 23.13 25.13 -27.37
C LEU A 393 23.87 24.99 -28.70
N GLY A 394 23.77 26.05 -29.50
CA GLY A 394 24.90 26.61 -30.25
C GLY A 394 25.22 26.02 -31.62
N GLN A 395 24.95 26.80 -32.67
CA GLN A 395 25.98 27.13 -33.64
C GLN A 395 25.83 28.60 -34.04
N ALA A 396 26.90 29.34 -33.77
CA ALA A 396 27.13 30.68 -34.25
C ALA A 396 27.66 30.59 -35.67
N ASP A 397 27.09 31.38 -36.58
CA ASP A 397 27.74 31.74 -37.84
C ASP A 397 27.61 33.25 -38.04
N SER A 398 28.77 33.90 -38.03
CA SER A 398 28.97 35.28 -38.42
C SER A 398 30.27 35.37 -39.22
N SER A 399 30.16 35.38 -40.54
CA SER A 399 31.11 35.98 -41.49
C SER A 399 30.34 36.17 -42.80
N ALA A 400 29.87 37.39 -43.09
CA ALA A 400 30.60 38.46 -43.79
C ALA A 400 30.89 38.12 -45.26
N GLY A 401 30.18 38.80 -46.16
CA GLY A 401 30.80 39.40 -47.34
C GLY A 401 30.27 38.99 -48.71
N ASN A 402 29.92 40.02 -49.50
CA ASN A 402 29.79 40.10 -50.96
C ASN A 402 28.53 39.53 -51.62
N LEU A 403 27.95 40.09 -52.69
CA LEU A 403 27.90 41.39 -53.38
C LEU A 403 26.94 41.12 -54.57
N VAL A 404 26.12 42.10 -54.95
CA VAL A 404 25.66 42.39 -56.34
C VAL A 404 24.65 41.44 -57.01
N SER A 405 23.41 41.91 -57.23
CA SER A 405 22.90 42.43 -58.53
C SER A 405 21.36 42.31 -58.70
N SER A 406 20.76 43.38 -59.24
CA SER A 406 19.58 43.45 -60.14
C SER A 406 18.29 42.71 -59.73
N SER A 407 17.09 43.32 -59.65
CA SER A 407 16.51 44.45 -60.40
C SER A 407 15.38 45.08 -59.61
#